data_AF-A0A5J5CVT6-F1
#
_entry.id   AF-A0A5J5CVT6-F1
#
_cell.length_a   1.000
_cell.length_b   1.000
_cell.length_c   1.000
_cell.angle_alpha   90.00
_cell.angle_beta   90.00
_cell.angle_gamma   90.00
#
_symmetry.space_group_name_H-M   'P 1'
#
loop_
_entity.id
_entity.type
_entity.pdbx_description
1 polymer ?
#
loop_
_entity_poly.entity_id
_entity_poly.type
_entity_poly.pdbx_seq_one_letter_code
_entity_poly.pdbx_strand_id
1 'polypeptide(L)'
;MSRWRNLHWTATRTKLGWAKARAFMLLYVFLLLIVGVPLFFMELAAGQSIRQGSIGVWKHISPKLAGIGYSSCMVCFYVALYYNVIIAWSLFYMGNSFQYPLPWERCPIDGTTNDTVKECAGSSPTSYFWFRKALDITNSIDETGEFNPIMTGCLLAAWAIVSLAMIKGIKSSAKLEIWGNVQVWRQAATQVFFALGLGYGSVIAYSSYNPVHNNCHRDALMVSSINFMTSVLASLVVFVVLGFRAKNIALRCVAENLGLLSLMLSHGSNQHLLGPGWPGINMTDPGSVSIAEYSEWYSHHSSMVGPNITDCSLEQEMNKGIEGTGLAFIAFTEVMALFPASPFWSTLFFLMLLNLGLSTMFGTMQGILTPLMDNFSLLGRNRTLLTVSSCALGFLIGLLFTQRSGNYFVTMFDDYSATLPLVIVVIFETISVAWVYGTDRFLDDIEVMLKWRPPVLYKYLWKYVCLLAMVGLLAASLLRMVFKRPTYTAWNQTTASEMTLEYPGWALAMIILLIVVASLPVPIGYIHYTLKNHRVLDTRSEEGGCQEMHRELYTKCSTTEQLDSNSQHRVPSEEAEAHPRTAFLPMGNEHYRLLPQQEVEDDDEQDTVV
;
A
#
# COMPACT_ATOMS: atom_id res chain seq x y z
N MET A 1 42.77 11.79 -30.28
CA MET A 1 42.42 12.24 -28.92
C MET A 1 40.92 12.55 -28.71
N SER A 2 40.12 12.77 -29.75
CA SER A 2 38.66 12.97 -29.67
C SER A 2 37.87 11.68 -29.39
N ARG A 3 38.31 10.54 -29.95
CA ARG A 3 37.65 9.21 -29.78
C ARG A 3 37.66 8.67 -28.34
N TRP A 4 38.68 9.00 -27.55
CA TRP A 4 38.78 8.63 -26.12
C TRP A 4 37.98 9.58 -25.21
N ARG A 5 37.74 10.82 -25.64
CA ARG A 5 36.95 11.79 -24.88
C ARG A 5 35.46 11.44 -24.93
N ASN A 6 34.96 10.99 -26.10
CA ASN A 6 33.55 10.58 -26.25
C ASN A 6 33.21 9.26 -25.53
N LEU A 7 34.10 8.25 -25.54
CA LEU A 7 33.92 7.04 -24.74
C LEU A 7 33.88 7.32 -23.23
N HIS A 8 34.68 8.28 -22.76
CA HIS A 8 34.66 8.68 -21.36
C HIS A 8 33.36 9.43 -21.02
N TRP A 9 32.85 10.29 -21.91
CA TRP A 9 31.61 11.05 -21.67
C TRP A 9 30.34 10.19 -21.69
N THR A 10 30.19 9.23 -22.61
CA THR A 10 29.05 8.28 -22.62
C THR A 10 29.10 7.27 -21.48
N ALA A 11 30.30 6.80 -21.10
CA ALA A 11 30.49 5.97 -19.91
C ALA A 11 30.23 6.72 -18.60
N THR A 12 30.33 8.06 -18.57
CA THR A 12 30.10 8.86 -17.35
C THR A 12 28.60 9.13 -17.11
N ARG A 13 27.78 9.25 -18.17
CA ARG A 13 26.31 9.44 -18.05
C ARG A 13 25.56 8.16 -17.68
N THR A 14 25.88 7.04 -18.32
CA THR A 14 25.34 5.72 -17.94
C THR A 14 25.76 5.35 -16.50
N LYS A 15 26.99 5.63 -16.08
CA LYS A 15 27.42 5.46 -14.67
C LYS A 15 26.56 6.24 -13.67
N LEU A 16 26.00 7.40 -14.04
CA LEU A 16 25.19 8.23 -13.16
C LEU A 16 23.79 7.63 -12.90
N GLY A 17 23.14 7.07 -13.91
CA GLY A 17 21.83 6.38 -13.76
C GLY A 17 21.93 5.12 -12.90
N TRP A 18 22.92 4.27 -13.19
CA TRP A 18 23.20 3.08 -12.37
C TRP A 18 23.72 3.42 -10.97
N ALA A 19 24.42 4.55 -10.79
CA ALA A 19 24.79 5.04 -9.46
C ALA A 19 23.57 5.47 -8.64
N LYS A 20 22.59 6.15 -9.25
CA LYS A 20 21.33 6.53 -8.58
C LYS A 20 20.52 5.30 -8.15
N ALA A 21 20.37 4.30 -9.01
CA ALA A 21 19.65 3.06 -8.68
C ALA A 21 20.35 2.26 -7.56
N ARG A 22 21.69 2.16 -7.59
CA ARG A 22 22.46 1.52 -6.52
C ARG A 22 22.39 2.29 -5.20
N ALA A 23 22.48 3.62 -5.25
CA ALA A 23 22.32 4.47 -4.07
C ALA A 23 20.91 4.33 -3.47
N PHE A 24 19.88 4.27 -4.30
CA PHE A 24 18.50 4.03 -3.88
C PHE A 24 18.35 2.67 -3.18
N MET A 25 18.86 1.58 -3.76
CA MET A 25 18.78 0.25 -3.15
C MET A 25 19.51 0.17 -1.80
N LEU A 26 20.68 0.80 -1.69
CA LEU A 26 21.42 0.85 -0.42
C LEU A 26 20.64 1.65 0.64
N LEU A 27 20.08 2.80 0.27
CA LEU A 27 19.25 3.60 1.16
C LEU A 27 17.98 2.85 1.58
N TYR A 28 17.34 2.14 0.64
CA TYR A 28 16.16 1.34 0.90
C TYR A 28 16.44 0.23 1.92
N VAL A 29 17.52 -0.55 1.75
CA VAL A 29 17.93 -1.59 2.71
C VAL A 29 18.22 -0.98 4.08
N PHE A 30 18.93 0.15 4.11
CA PHE A 30 19.25 0.84 5.35
C PHE A 30 17.99 1.29 6.11
N LEU A 31 17.06 1.95 5.42
CA LEU A 31 15.79 2.39 6.00
C LEU A 31 14.90 1.21 6.41
N LEU A 32 14.88 0.13 5.62
CA LEU A 32 14.14 -1.08 5.96
C LEU A 32 14.64 -1.69 7.28
N LEU A 33 15.96 -1.82 7.46
CA LEU A 33 16.53 -2.43 8.67
C LEU A 33 16.38 -1.54 9.92
N ILE A 34 16.47 -0.21 9.76
CA ILE A 34 16.51 0.73 10.89
C ILE A 34 15.13 1.25 11.27
N VAL A 35 14.21 1.37 10.31
CA VAL A 35 12.87 1.93 10.51
C VAL A 35 11.80 0.88 10.27
N GLY A 36 11.84 0.20 9.12
CA GLY A 36 10.81 -0.77 8.73
C GLY A 36 10.68 -1.95 9.71
N VAL A 37 11.77 -2.72 9.90
CA VAL A 37 11.79 -3.91 10.76
C VAL A 37 11.40 -3.57 12.21
N PRO A 38 11.95 -2.51 12.85
CA PRO A 38 11.55 -2.17 14.21
C PRO A 38 10.07 -1.79 14.32
N LEU A 39 9.54 -0.96 13.42
CA LEU A 39 8.12 -0.57 13.47
C LEU A 39 7.21 -1.78 13.23
N PHE A 40 7.57 -2.66 12.30
CA PHE A 40 6.81 -3.87 12.03
C PHE A 40 6.80 -4.83 13.22
N PHE A 41 7.95 -5.00 13.86
CA PHE A 41 8.06 -5.79 15.09
C PHE A 41 7.20 -5.20 16.22
N MET A 42 7.15 -3.87 16.34
CA MET A 42 6.33 -3.19 17.34
C MET A 42 4.83 -3.49 17.15
N GLU A 43 4.30 -3.37 15.93
CA GLU A 43 2.88 -3.65 15.65
C GLU A 43 2.52 -5.12 15.87
N LEU A 44 3.39 -6.05 15.42
CA LEU A 44 3.19 -7.48 15.66
C LEU A 44 3.17 -7.81 17.15
N ALA A 45 4.10 -7.25 17.92
CA ALA A 45 4.16 -7.45 19.37
C ALA A 45 2.96 -6.82 20.09
N ALA A 46 2.52 -5.63 19.66
CA ALA A 46 1.36 -4.95 20.25
C ALA A 46 0.06 -5.73 19.99
N GLY A 47 -0.15 -6.25 18.77
CA GLY A 47 -1.32 -7.07 18.47
C GLY A 47 -1.31 -8.41 19.20
N GLN A 48 -0.16 -9.11 19.23
CA GLN A 48 -0.06 -10.41 19.90
C GLN A 48 -0.19 -10.33 21.43
N SER A 49 0.33 -9.27 22.06
CA SER A 49 0.26 -9.09 23.52
C SER A 49 -1.15 -8.77 24.01
N ILE A 50 -1.86 -7.87 23.30
CA ILE A 50 -3.17 -7.37 23.75
C ILE A 50 -4.34 -8.19 23.19
N ARG A 51 -4.14 -8.91 22.07
CA ARG A 51 -5.13 -9.82 21.46
C ARG A 51 -6.46 -9.16 21.09
N GLN A 52 -6.38 -7.91 20.61
CA GLN A 52 -7.51 -7.13 20.10
C GLN A 52 -7.13 -6.49 18.76
N GLY A 53 -8.11 -6.03 18.00
CA GLY A 53 -7.89 -5.18 16.84
C GLY A 53 -7.31 -3.81 17.21
N SER A 54 -6.83 -3.08 16.20
CA SER A 54 -6.12 -1.79 16.35
C SER A 54 -6.78 -0.81 17.34
N ILE A 55 -8.09 -0.56 17.26
CA ILE A 55 -8.77 0.35 18.19
C ILE A 55 -8.71 -0.16 19.64
N GLY A 56 -8.84 -1.47 19.86
CA GLY A 56 -8.73 -2.10 21.18
C GLY A 56 -7.33 -1.98 21.78
N VAL A 57 -6.30 -2.26 20.97
CA VAL A 57 -4.88 -2.11 21.34
C VAL A 57 -4.57 -0.71 21.82
N TRP A 58 -4.90 0.31 21.03
CA TRP A 58 -4.59 1.69 21.39
C TRP A 58 -5.40 2.19 22.58
N LYS A 59 -6.65 1.71 22.74
CA LYS A 59 -7.48 1.98 23.92
C LYS A 59 -6.94 1.33 25.20
N HIS A 60 -6.36 0.13 25.11
CA HIS A 60 -5.74 -0.58 26.22
C HIS A 60 -4.45 0.10 26.68
N ILE A 61 -3.61 0.55 25.75
CA ILE A 61 -2.40 1.33 26.05
C ILE A 61 -2.75 2.64 26.75
N SER A 62 -3.67 3.41 26.16
CA SER A 62 -4.23 4.59 26.81
C SER A 62 -5.58 4.94 26.20
N PRO A 63 -6.63 5.12 27.00
CA PRO A 63 -7.95 5.45 26.46
C PRO A 63 -8.00 6.82 25.73
N LYS A 64 -7.01 7.70 25.96
CA LYS A 64 -6.81 8.96 25.21
C LYS A 64 -6.41 8.74 23.74
N LEU A 65 -5.82 7.59 23.43
CA LEU A 65 -5.19 7.29 22.14
C LEU A 65 -6.04 6.36 21.26
N ALA A 66 -7.26 6.02 21.69
CA ALA A 66 -8.19 5.20 20.90
C ALA A 66 -8.46 5.77 19.48
N GLY A 67 -8.31 7.08 19.29
CA GLY A 67 -8.43 7.75 18.00
C GLY A 67 -7.46 7.26 16.93
N ILE A 68 -6.30 6.71 17.32
CA ILE A 68 -5.30 6.14 16.40
C ILE A 68 -5.91 4.98 15.61
N GLY A 69 -6.56 4.03 16.28
CA GLY A 69 -7.16 2.89 15.60
C GLY A 69 -8.33 3.27 14.69
N TYR A 70 -9.10 4.31 15.02
CA TYR A 70 -10.15 4.83 14.13
C TYR A 70 -9.56 5.47 12.87
N SER A 71 -8.43 6.17 13.01
CA SER A 71 -7.68 6.72 11.88
C SER A 71 -7.12 5.62 10.98
N SER A 72 -6.50 4.57 11.55
CA SER A 72 -6.07 3.38 10.79
C SER A 72 -7.21 2.72 10.02
N CYS A 73 -8.39 2.58 10.64
CA CYS A 73 -9.58 2.02 10.00
C CYS A 73 -10.07 2.89 8.82
N MET A 74 -10.05 4.22 8.97
CA MET A 74 -10.43 5.15 7.90
C MET A 74 -9.46 5.06 6.71
N VAL A 75 -8.15 4.99 6.98
CA VAL A 75 -7.15 4.85 5.92
C VAL A 75 -7.29 3.49 5.22
N CYS A 76 -7.48 2.41 5.96
CA CYS A 76 -7.78 1.10 5.36
C CYS A 76 -9.01 1.15 4.44
N PHE A 77 -10.05 1.90 4.83
CA PHE A 77 -11.23 2.08 3.99
C PHE A 77 -10.90 2.80 2.67
N TYR A 78 -10.14 3.90 2.71
CA TYR A 78 -9.70 4.58 1.48
C TYR A 78 -8.85 3.69 0.58
N VAL A 79 -7.92 2.93 1.16
CA VAL A 79 -7.09 1.98 0.42
C VAL A 79 -7.94 0.87 -0.21
N ALA A 80 -8.91 0.34 0.54
CA ALA A 80 -9.83 -0.68 0.04
C ALA A 80 -10.68 -0.18 -1.14
N LEU A 81 -10.99 1.13 -1.20
CA LEU A 81 -11.75 1.72 -2.30
C LEU A 81 -10.98 1.67 -3.63
N TYR A 82 -9.79 2.29 -3.71
CA TYR A 82 -9.09 2.43 -4.99
C TYR A 82 -8.35 1.16 -5.42
N TYR A 83 -7.82 0.35 -4.50
CA TYR A 83 -7.17 -0.91 -4.88
C TYR A 83 -8.18 -1.92 -5.47
N ASN A 84 -9.45 -1.90 -5.06
CA ASN A 84 -10.47 -2.77 -5.66
C ASN A 84 -10.77 -2.38 -7.12
N VAL A 85 -10.52 -1.13 -7.50
CA VAL A 85 -10.56 -0.68 -8.90
C VAL A 85 -9.41 -1.30 -9.69
N ILE A 86 -8.20 -1.40 -9.12
CA ILE A 86 -7.06 -2.07 -9.77
C ILE A 86 -7.34 -3.58 -9.97
N ILE A 87 -8.00 -4.22 -9.01
CA ILE A 87 -8.49 -5.60 -9.16
C ILE A 87 -9.53 -5.70 -10.27
N ALA A 88 -10.46 -4.74 -10.36
CA ALA A 88 -11.44 -4.67 -11.44
C ALA A 88 -10.78 -4.53 -12.82
N TRP A 89 -9.77 -3.67 -12.95
CA TRP A 89 -8.96 -3.56 -14.19
C TRP A 89 -8.27 -4.88 -14.51
N SER A 90 -7.71 -5.56 -13.51
CA SER A 90 -7.06 -6.87 -13.69
C SER A 90 -8.05 -7.94 -14.15
N LEU A 91 -9.27 -7.96 -13.61
CA LEU A 91 -10.36 -8.84 -14.06
C LEU A 91 -10.76 -8.56 -15.50
N PHE A 92 -10.89 -7.28 -15.88
CA PHE A 92 -11.21 -6.87 -17.24
C PHE A 92 -10.16 -7.36 -18.25
N TYR A 93 -8.87 -7.14 -17.97
CA TYR A 93 -7.79 -7.59 -18.84
C TYR A 93 -7.64 -9.11 -18.86
N MET A 94 -7.83 -9.78 -17.73
CA MET A 94 -7.81 -11.25 -17.67
C MET A 94 -8.93 -11.85 -18.54
N GLY A 95 -10.15 -11.31 -18.47
CA GLY A 95 -11.26 -11.75 -19.32
C GLY A 95 -10.97 -11.57 -20.81
N ASN A 96 -10.29 -10.49 -21.18
CA ASN A 96 -9.89 -10.21 -22.57
C ASN A 96 -8.63 -10.98 -23.02
N SER A 97 -7.94 -11.68 -22.12
CA SER A 97 -6.72 -12.44 -22.45
C SER A 97 -7.03 -13.82 -23.06
N PHE A 98 -8.27 -14.31 -22.98
CA PHE A 98 -8.66 -15.64 -23.48
C PHE A 98 -9.00 -15.69 -24.99
N GLN A 99 -8.48 -14.76 -25.78
CA GLN A 99 -8.72 -14.69 -27.22
C GLN A 99 -7.42 -14.47 -28.00
N TYR A 100 -7.39 -14.91 -29.26
CA TYR A 100 -6.29 -14.70 -30.19
C TYR A 100 -6.84 -14.15 -31.52
N PRO A 101 -6.31 -13.04 -32.06
CA PRO A 101 -5.25 -12.17 -31.52
C PRO A 101 -5.69 -11.40 -30.26
N LEU A 102 -4.73 -10.86 -29.49
CA LEU A 102 -5.07 -10.04 -28.31
C LEU A 102 -5.69 -8.70 -28.75
N PRO A 103 -6.68 -8.13 -28.02
CA PRO A 103 -7.35 -6.89 -28.40
C PRO A 103 -6.45 -5.67 -28.53
N TRP A 104 -5.32 -5.68 -27.82
CA TRP A 104 -4.32 -4.60 -27.80
C TRP A 104 -3.09 -4.92 -28.66
N GLU A 105 -3.15 -5.94 -29.52
CA GLU A 105 -2.05 -6.30 -30.41
C GLU A 105 -1.95 -5.33 -31.61
N ARG A 106 -3.10 -4.86 -32.13
CA ARG A 106 -3.16 -4.06 -33.37
C ARG A 106 -4.13 -2.89 -33.24
N CYS A 107 -3.84 -1.81 -33.97
CA CYS A 107 -4.76 -0.69 -34.07
C CYS A 107 -6.02 -1.07 -34.85
N PRO A 108 -7.21 -0.62 -34.41
CA PRO A 108 -8.43 -0.78 -35.20
C PRO A 108 -8.39 0.14 -36.44
N ILE A 109 -9.08 -0.31 -37.49
CA ILE A 109 -9.31 0.46 -38.73
C ILE A 109 -10.67 1.15 -38.59
N ASP A 110 -10.71 2.43 -38.96
CA ASP A 110 -11.96 3.20 -39.01
C ASP A 110 -12.78 2.76 -40.23
N GLY A 111 -14.00 2.28 -39.99
CA GLY A 111 -14.89 1.76 -41.04
C GLY A 111 -15.39 2.82 -42.01
N THR A 112 -15.22 4.10 -41.72
CA THR A 112 -15.65 5.20 -42.60
C THR A 112 -14.55 5.67 -43.56
N THR A 113 -13.29 5.64 -43.11
CA THR A 113 -12.14 6.15 -43.86
C THR A 113 -11.22 5.04 -44.37
N ASN A 114 -11.42 3.78 -43.93
CA ASN A 114 -10.52 2.64 -44.13
C ASN A 114 -9.08 2.89 -43.66
N ASP A 115 -8.85 3.96 -42.90
CA ASP A 115 -7.57 4.31 -42.33
C ASP A 115 -7.47 3.82 -40.88
N THR A 116 -6.25 3.61 -40.40
CA THR A 116 -6.01 3.34 -38.98
C THR A 116 -6.46 4.54 -38.15
N VAL A 117 -7.13 4.29 -37.03
CA VAL A 117 -7.57 5.36 -36.10
C VAL A 117 -6.37 6.24 -35.72
N LYS A 118 -6.47 7.54 -36.00
CA LYS A 118 -5.38 8.52 -35.81
C LYS A 118 -4.83 8.53 -34.38
N GLU A 119 -5.70 8.42 -33.37
CA GLU A 119 -5.31 8.35 -31.96
C GLU A 119 -4.44 7.12 -31.66
N CYS A 120 -4.73 5.98 -32.29
CA CYS A 120 -3.94 4.76 -32.13
C CYS A 120 -2.62 4.84 -32.89
N ALA A 121 -2.64 5.42 -34.10
CA ALA A 121 -1.45 5.61 -34.92
C ALA A 121 -0.45 6.61 -34.28
N GLY A 122 -0.94 7.63 -33.58
CA GLY A 122 -0.10 8.61 -32.88
C GLY A 122 0.45 8.15 -31.53
N SER A 123 -0.04 7.03 -31.00
CA SER A 123 0.38 6.49 -29.70
C SER A 123 0.85 5.03 -29.84
N SER A 124 0.14 4.09 -29.23
CA SER A 124 0.37 2.66 -29.39
C SER A 124 -0.96 1.90 -29.29
N PRO A 125 -1.07 0.69 -29.87
CA PRO A 125 -2.26 -0.15 -29.73
C PRO A 125 -2.67 -0.40 -28.27
N THR A 126 -1.69 -0.56 -27.37
CA THR A 126 -1.92 -0.78 -25.94
C THR A 126 -2.35 0.49 -25.21
N SER A 127 -1.71 1.64 -25.48
CA SER A 127 -2.12 2.94 -24.94
C SER A 127 -3.56 3.28 -25.37
N TYR A 128 -3.88 3.07 -26.65
CA TYR A 128 -5.23 3.26 -27.18
C TYR A 128 -6.23 2.33 -26.51
N PHE A 129 -5.90 1.05 -26.36
CA PHE A 129 -6.77 0.09 -25.68
C PHE A 129 -7.04 0.51 -24.22
N TRP A 130 -6.00 0.94 -23.50
CA TRP A 130 -6.14 1.39 -22.11
C TRP A 130 -6.99 2.66 -21.99
N PHE A 131 -6.60 3.74 -22.67
CA PHE A 131 -7.26 5.04 -22.50
C PHE A 131 -8.63 5.12 -23.17
N ARG A 132 -8.83 4.48 -24.33
CA ARG A 132 -10.08 4.60 -25.11
C ARG A 132 -11.03 3.42 -24.96
N LYS A 133 -10.54 2.19 -24.89
CA LYS A 133 -11.40 1.00 -24.80
C LYS A 133 -11.68 0.55 -23.37
N ALA A 134 -10.67 0.56 -22.50
CA ALA A 134 -10.82 0.12 -21.12
C ALA A 134 -11.43 1.24 -20.25
N LEU A 135 -10.78 2.40 -20.19
CA LEU A 135 -11.21 3.51 -19.33
C LEU A 135 -12.23 4.44 -19.99
N ASP A 136 -12.08 4.68 -21.30
CA ASP A 136 -12.78 5.73 -22.04
C ASP A 136 -12.60 7.11 -21.38
N ILE A 137 -11.33 7.51 -21.24
CA ILE A 137 -10.90 8.64 -20.40
C ILE A 137 -11.24 10.01 -21.01
N THR A 138 -11.54 10.98 -20.15
CA THR A 138 -11.68 12.40 -20.50
C THR A 138 -10.34 13.12 -20.57
N ASN A 139 -10.30 14.30 -21.20
CA ASN A 139 -9.06 15.08 -21.33
C ASN A 139 -8.63 15.74 -20.01
N SER A 140 -9.56 15.94 -19.08
CA SER A 140 -9.30 16.57 -17.78
C SER A 140 -10.19 15.97 -16.69
N ILE A 141 -9.83 16.25 -15.43
CA ILE A 141 -10.63 15.87 -14.26
C ILE A 141 -11.93 16.67 -14.12
N ASP A 142 -12.00 17.87 -14.71
CA ASP A 142 -13.19 18.74 -14.67
C ASP A 142 -14.35 18.20 -15.52
N GLU A 143 -14.03 17.42 -16.55
CA GLU A 143 -15.01 16.77 -17.40
C GLU A 143 -15.50 15.48 -16.71
N THR A 144 -16.65 15.55 -16.07
CA THR A 144 -17.33 14.35 -15.56
C THR A 144 -18.01 13.62 -16.72
N GLY A 145 -17.62 12.38 -16.99
CA GLY A 145 -18.25 11.54 -17.99
C GLY A 145 -19.28 10.56 -17.40
N GLU A 146 -19.90 9.79 -18.29
CA GLU A 146 -20.82 8.71 -17.92
C GLU A 146 -20.07 7.55 -17.23
N PHE A 147 -20.83 6.68 -16.54
CA PHE A 147 -20.29 5.47 -15.94
C PHE A 147 -20.00 4.42 -17.02
N ASN A 148 -18.79 3.87 -17.02
CA ASN A 148 -18.46 2.75 -17.90
C ASN A 148 -19.13 1.47 -17.36
N PRO A 149 -20.11 0.88 -18.07
CA PRO A 149 -20.89 -0.25 -17.55
C PRO A 149 -20.05 -1.53 -17.43
N ILE A 150 -19.08 -1.72 -18.32
CA ILE A 150 -18.17 -2.88 -18.28
C ILE A 150 -17.29 -2.79 -17.03
N MET A 151 -16.72 -1.61 -16.79
CA MET A 151 -15.85 -1.40 -15.63
C MET A 151 -16.62 -1.48 -14.31
N THR A 152 -17.86 -1.00 -14.31
CA THR A 152 -18.79 -1.13 -13.17
C THR A 152 -19.12 -2.60 -12.88
N GLY A 153 -19.34 -3.41 -13.92
CA GLY A 153 -19.50 -4.85 -13.77
C GLY A 153 -18.27 -5.55 -13.19
N CYS A 154 -17.06 -5.19 -13.66
CA CYS A 154 -15.81 -5.70 -13.11
C CYS A 154 -15.58 -5.28 -11.65
N LEU A 155 -15.95 -4.04 -11.28
CA LEU A 155 -15.87 -3.56 -9.90
C LEU A 155 -16.85 -4.29 -8.99
N LEU A 156 -18.07 -4.56 -9.45
CA LEU A 156 -19.03 -5.37 -8.72
C LEU A 156 -18.50 -6.80 -8.50
N ALA A 157 -17.90 -7.39 -9.53
CA ALA A 157 -17.27 -8.71 -9.44
C ALA A 157 -16.10 -8.71 -8.44
N ALA A 158 -15.24 -7.69 -8.45
CA ALA A 158 -14.14 -7.56 -7.49
C ALA A 158 -14.65 -7.50 -6.04
N TRP A 159 -15.61 -6.63 -5.74
CA TRP A 159 -16.20 -6.54 -4.40
C TRP A 159 -16.97 -7.81 -4.01
N ALA A 160 -17.62 -8.50 -4.95
CA ALA A 160 -18.28 -9.78 -4.71
C ALA A 160 -17.27 -10.87 -4.35
N ILE A 161 -16.14 -10.98 -5.07
CA ILE A 161 -15.06 -11.93 -4.76
C ILE A 161 -14.50 -11.66 -3.36
N VAL A 162 -14.20 -10.39 -3.04
CA VAL A 162 -13.70 -10.00 -1.71
C VAL A 162 -14.72 -10.32 -0.62
N SER A 163 -16.00 -9.98 -0.83
CA SER A 163 -17.08 -10.27 0.10
C SER A 163 -17.20 -11.78 0.35
N LEU A 164 -17.33 -12.59 -0.71
CA LEU A 164 -17.46 -14.05 -0.62
C LEU A 164 -16.28 -14.70 0.11
N ALA A 165 -15.04 -14.28 -0.21
CA ALA A 165 -13.84 -14.78 0.45
C ALA A 165 -13.79 -14.45 1.96
N MET A 166 -14.43 -13.35 2.37
CA MET A 166 -14.40 -12.83 3.73
C MET A 166 -15.63 -13.20 4.59
N ILE A 167 -16.71 -13.75 4.01
CA ILE A 167 -17.96 -14.11 4.72
C ILE A 167 -17.71 -15.02 5.93
N LYS A 168 -16.85 -16.03 5.78
CA LYS A 168 -16.49 -16.98 6.86
C LYS A 168 -15.26 -16.53 7.67
N GLY A 169 -14.70 -15.36 7.36
CA GLY A 169 -13.50 -14.82 8.02
C GLY A 169 -12.22 -15.59 7.73
N ILE A 170 -11.20 -15.38 8.60
CA ILE A 170 -9.85 -15.94 8.47
C ILE A 170 -9.84 -17.47 8.32
N LYS A 171 -10.81 -18.19 8.94
CA LYS A 171 -10.96 -19.65 8.79
C LYS A 171 -11.30 -20.09 7.35
N SER A 172 -11.78 -19.20 6.48
CA SER A 172 -12.02 -19.46 5.06
C SER A 172 -10.96 -18.84 4.16
N SER A 173 -10.41 -17.68 4.53
CA SER A 173 -9.28 -17.07 3.81
C SER A 173 -8.03 -17.96 3.85
N ALA A 174 -7.81 -18.70 4.95
CA ALA A 174 -6.77 -19.72 5.06
C ALA A 174 -7.15 -21.08 4.43
N LYS A 175 -8.42 -21.29 4.07
CA LYS A 175 -8.93 -22.56 3.51
C LYS A 175 -9.11 -22.52 1.98
N LEU A 176 -8.70 -21.42 1.33
CA LEU A 176 -8.53 -21.33 -0.12
C LEU A 176 -7.21 -21.99 -0.60
N GLU A 177 -6.68 -22.90 0.20
CA GLU A 177 -5.40 -23.59 0.03
C GLU A 177 -5.61 -25.12 -0.03
N ILE A 178 -6.61 -25.55 -0.83
CA ILE A 178 -6.83 -26.96 -1.13
C ILE A 178 -6.81 -27.16 -2.64
N TRP A 179 -5.59 -27.23 -3.19
CA TRP A 179 -5.24 -28.11 -4.30
C TRP A 179 -3.86 -28.70 -4.00
N GLY A 180 -3.81 -30.02 -3.82
CA GLY A 180 -2.74 -30.75 -3.17
C GLY A 180 -1.46 -30.91 -3.98
N ASN A 181 -0.37 -30.38 -3.42
CA ASN A 181 0.89 -31.11 -3.26
C ASN A 181 1.83 -30.31 -2.34
N VAL A 182 2.43 -30.97 -1.34
CA VAL A 182 3.37 -30.39 -0.35
C VAL A 182 4.64 -29.79 -0.99
N GLN A 183 4.83 -29.95 -2.30
CA GLN A 183 5.86 -29.28 -3.11
C GLN A 183 5.47 -27.87 -3.61
N VAL A 184 4.20 -27.44 -3.46
CA VAL A 184 3.71 -26.07 -3.77
C VAL A 184 3.83 -25.14 -2.55
N TRP A 185 3.77 -25.71 -1.34
CA TRP A 185 3.81 -25.00 -0.06
C TRP A 185 5.16 -24.32 0.25
N ARG A 186 6.22 -24.68 -0.47
CA ARG A 186 7.52 -23.98 -0.43
C ARG A 186 7.58 -22.78 -1.38
N GLN A 187 6.63 -22.63 -2.30
CA GLN A 187 6.63 -21.59 -3.33
C GLN A 187 5.46 -20.58 -3.18
N ALA A 188 4.45 -20.89 -2.38
CA ALA A 188 3.32 -20.00 -2.04
C ALA A 188 3.42 -19.32 -0.67
N ALA A 189 4.31 -19.79 0.23
CA ALA A 189 4.46 -19.30 1.61
C ALA A 189 4.80 -17.80 1.74
N THR A 190 4.98 -17.09 0.62
CA THR A 190 5.69 -15.82 0.58
C THR A 190 5.34 -14.93 -0.63
N GLN A 191 4.08 -14.90 -1.09
CA GLN A 191 3.53 -13.72 -1.78
C GLN A 191 3.28 -12.60 -0.75
N VAL A 192 4.35 -12.16 -0.06
CA VAL A 192 4.35 -11.43 1.21
C VAL A 192 3.88 -9.97 1.08
N PHE A 193 2.71 -9.69 1.66
CA PHE A 193 2.29 -8.45 2.33
C PHE A 193 3.00 -7.14 1.94
N PHE A 194 2.52 -6.57 0.82
CA PHE A 194 2.69 -5.24 0.21
C PHE A 194 3.58 -4.16 0.90
N ALA A 195 4.81 -4.49 1.30
CA ALA A 195 5.73 -3.65 2.07
C ALA A 195 5.26 -3.31 3.51
N LEU A 196 5.26 -4.34 4.37
CA LEU A 196 5.06 -4.33 5.83
C LEU A 196 3.68 -3.91 6.35
N GLY A 197 2.88 -3.14 5.61
CA GLY A 197 1.50 -2.80 6.03
C GLY A 197 1.43 -2.02 7.34
N LEU A 198 2.45 -1.20 7.63
CA LEU A 198 2.54 -0.39 8.83
C LEU A 198 1.43 0.68 8.89
N GLY A 199 0.84 0.88 10.07
CA GLY A 199 -0.19 1.89 10.34
C GLY A 199 -1.60 1.55 9.82
N TYR A 200 -1.75 0.51 9.01
CA TYR A 200 -3.06 0.03 8.54
C TYR A 200 -3.84 -0.64 9.69
N GLY A 201 -3.17 -1.16 10.71
CA GLY A 201 -3.78 -1.94 11.78
C GLY A 201 -4.18 -3.37 11.37
N SER A 202 -3.95 -3.74 10.10
CA SER A 202 -4.10 -5.11 9.60
C SER A 202 -3.09 -6.07 10.23
N VAL A 203 -1.84 -5.62 10.42
CA VAL A 203 -0.78 -6.37 11.11
C VAL A 203 -1.15 -6.64 12.56
N ILE A 204 -1.66 -5.62 13.26
CA ILE A 204 -2.19 -5.75 14.63
C ILE A 204 -3.35 -6.74 14.65
N ALA A 205 -4.28 -6.63 13.69
CA ALA A 205 -5.42 -7.53 13.58
C ALA A 205 -5.03 -8.99 13.28
N TYR A 206 -3.99 -9.24 12.48
CA TYR A 206 -3.53 -10.61 12.22
C TYR A 206 -2.78 -11.21 13.40
N SER A 207 -1.87 -10.43 14.00
CA SER A 207 -1.07 -10.88 15.14
C SER A 207 -1.89 -11.11 16.41
N SER A 208 -3.06 -10.47 16.56
CA SER A 208 -3.97 -10.73 17.69
C SER A 208 -4.51 -12.16 17.73
N TYR A 209 -4.53 -12.86 16.60
CA TYR A 209 -4.92 -14.28 16.51
C TYR A 209 -3.76 -15.24 16.82
N ASN A 210 -2.53 -14.75 16.98
CA ASN A 210 -1.39 -15.61 17.26
C ASN A 210 -1.42 -16.14 18.71
N PRO A 211 -0.84 -17.35 18.96
CA PRO A 211 -0.55 -17.81 20.31
C PRO A 211 0.32 -16.81 21.09
N VAL A 212 0.09 -16.65 22.40
CA VAL A 212 0.84 -15.67 23.23
C VAL A 212 2.35 -15.87 23.16
N HIS A 213 2.80 -17.14 23.15
CA HIS A 213 4.21 -17.52 23.14
C HIS A 213 4.78 -17.73 21.73
N ASN A 214 4.07 -17.28 20.70
CA ASN A 214 4.60 -17.33 19.33
C ASN A 214 5.77 -16.34 19.17
N ASN A 215 6.79 -16.71 18.38
CA ASN A 215 7.99 -15.89 18.24
C ASN A 215 7.79 -14.77 17.21
N CYS A 216 7.12 -13.69 17.62
CA CYS A 216 6.84 -12.53 16.78
C CYS A 216 8.10 -11.79 16.28
N HIS A 217 9.24 -11.92 16.98
CA HIS A 217 10.51 -11.33 16.52
C HIS A 217 11.05 -12.05 15.29
N ARG A 218 11.03 -13.39 15.31
CA ARG A 218 11.41 -14.20 14.15
C ARG A 218 10.48 -13.95 12.97
N ASP A 219 9.17 -13.86 13.23
CA ASP A 219 8.17 -13.58 12.19
C ASP A 219 8.41 -12.21 11.56
N ALA A 220 8.69 -11.18 12.38
CA ALA A 220 9.00 -9.84 11.91
C ALA A 220 10.21 -9.83 10.97
N LEU A 221 11.30 -10.50 11.34
CA LEU A 221 12.51 -10.60 10.52
C LEU A 221 12.28 -11.42 9.24
N MET A 222 11.57 -12.54 9.35
CA MET A 222 11.28 -13.44 8.22
C MET A 222 10.42 -12.71 7.18
N VAL A 223 9.30 -12.12 7.58
CA VAL A 223 8.39 -11.37 6.71
C VAL A 223 9.10 -10.20 6.04
N SER A 224 9.86 -9.40 6.80
CA SER A 224 10.61 -8.27 6.26
C SER A 224 11.66 -8.71 5.23
N SER A 225 12.36 -9.81 5.52
CA SER A 225 13.39 -10.36 4.62
C SER A 225 12.79 -10.88 3.32
N ILE A 226 11.64 -11.55 3.38
CA ILE A 226 11.03 -12.07 2.15
C ILE A 226 10.41 -10.93 1.35
N ASN A 227 9.75 -9.97 2.00
CA ASN A 227 9.28 -8.76 1.32
C ASN A 227 10.41 -8.08 0.55
N PHE A 228 11.58 -7.91 1.18
CA PHE A 228 12.76 -7.37 0.51
C PHE A 228 13.19 -8.18 -0.71
N MET A 229 13.32 -9.51 -0.58
CA MET A 229 13.74 -10.38 -1.69
C MET A 229 12.73 -10.36 -2.83
N THR A 230 11.43 -10.37 -2.54
CA THR A 230 10.36 -10.26 -3.53
C THR A 230 10.41 -8.91 -4.25
N SER A 231 10.63 -7.81 -3.54
CA SER A 231 10.79 -6.48 -4.16
C SER A 231 12.01 -6.41 -5.08
N VAL A 232 13.14 -7.03 -4.70
CA VAL A 232 14.34 -7.12 -5.55
C VAL A 232 14.04 -7.91 -6.82
N LEU A 233 13.44 -9.10 -6.69
CA LEU A 233 13.08 -9.94 -7.84
C LEU A 233 12.07 -9.26 -8.77
N ALA A 234 11.02 -8.66 -8.22
CA ALA A 234 10.03 -7.92 -8.98
C ALA A 234 10.68 -6.74 -9.73
N SER A 235 11.56 -5.99 -9.08
CA SER A 235 12.29 -4.88 -9.70
C SER A 235 13.15 -5.36 -10.87
N LEU A 236 13.86 -6.48 -10.72
CA LEU A 236 14.64 -7.07 -11.81
C LEU A 236 13.76 -7.43 -13.01
N VAL A 237 12.61 -8.07 -12.79
CA VAL A 237 11.66 -8.41 -13.87
C VAL A 237 11.13 -7.16 -14.56
N VAL A 238 10.73 -6.13 -13.80
CA VAL A 238 10.26 -4.85 -14.34
C VAL A 238 11.33 -4.19 -15.21
N PHE A 239 12.58 -4.08 -14.73
CA PHE A 239 13.65 -3.46 -15.51
C PHE A 239 14.02 -4.24 -16.77
N VAL A 240 13.92 -5.58 -16.75
CA VAL A 240 14.12 -6.40 -17.96
C VAL A 240 13.03 -6.12 -18.99
N VAL A 241 11.76 -6.06 -18.57
CA VAL A 241 10.63 -5.77 -19.46
C VAL A 241 10.71 -4.35 -20.02
N LEU A 242 10.99 -3.35 -19.18
CA LEU A 242 11.18 -1.96 -19.61
C LEU A 242 12.38 -1.81 -20.55
N GLY A 243 13.50 -2.51 -20.28
CA GLY A 243 14.66 -2.52 -21.16
C GLY A 243 14.37 -3.15 -22.52
N PHE A 244 13.61 -4.25 -22.55
CA PHE A 244 13.16 -4.88 -23.79
C PHE A 244 12.22 -3.96 -24.59
N ARG A 245 11.27 -3.32 -23.92
CA ARG A 245 10.36 -2.33 -24.52
C ARG A 245 11.14 -1.16 -25.12
N ALA A 246 12.03 -0.52 -24.35
CA ALA A 246 12.82 0.61 -24.80
C ALA A 246 13.71 0.24 -26.01
N LYS A 247 14.30 -0.96 -26.01
CA LYS A 247 15.08 -1.48 -27.15
C LYS A 247 14.21 -1.61 -28.40
N ASN A 248 13.01 -2.16 -28.29
CA ASN A 248 12.13 -2.33 -29.46
C ASN A 248 11.63 -1.00 -30.01
N ILE A 249 11.31 -0.02 -29.14
CA ILE A 249 10.93 1.33 -29.57
C ILE A 249 12.10 2.00 -30.30
N ALA A 250 13.32 1.92 -29.74
CA ALA A 250 14.51 2.48 -30.38
C ALA A 250 14.81 1.81 -31.74
N LEU A 251 14.65 0.49 -31.85
CA LEU A 251 14.82 -0.23 -33.13
C LEU A 251 13.78 0.19 -34.18
N ARG A 252 12.52 0.40 -33.78
CA ARG A 252 11.48 0.91 -34.71
C ARG A 252 11.80 2.33 -35.18
N CYS A 253 12.22 3.22 -34.28
CA CYS A 253 12.69 4.56 -34.62
C CYS A 253 13.83 4.53 -35.65
N VAL A 254 14.83 3.66 -35.45
CA VAL A 254 15.95 3.51 -36.40
C VAL A 254 15.44 3.04 -37.75
N ALA A 255 14.56 2.02 -37.79
CA ALA A 255 14.01 1.49 -39.03
C ALA A 255 13.18 2.54 -39.80
N GLU A 256 12.36 3.33 -39.10
CA GLU A 256 11.57 4.43 -39.69
C GLU A 256 12.48 5.53 -40.27
N ASN A 257 13.50 5.96 -39.52
CA ASN A 257 14.44 6.97 -39.97
C ASN A 257 15.26 6.50 -41.18
N LEU A 258 15.66 5.23 -41.23
CA LEU A 258 16.33 4.63 -42.38
C LEU A 258 15.40 4.55 -43.61
N GLY A 259 14.13 4.19 -43.39
CA GLY A 259 13.10 4.22 -44.45
C GLY A 259 12.93 5.62 -45.03
N LEU A 260 12.78 6.64 -44.19
CA LEU A 260 12.68 8.04 -44.62
C LEU A 260 13.94 8.48 -45.39
N LEU A 261 15.12 8.11 -44.90
CA LEU A 261 16.38 8.45 -45.54
C LEU A 261 16.53 7.77 -46.90
N SER A 262 16.11 6.51 -47.03
CA SER A 262 16.10 5.80 -48.33
C SER A 262 15.23 6.51 -49.36
N LEU A 263 14.08 7.05 -48.94
CA LEU A 263 13.20 7.84 -49.80
C LEU A 263 13.87 9.15 -50.20
N MET A 264 14.53 9.85 -49.27
CA MET A 264 15.28 11.07 -49.56
C MET A 264 16.45 10.84 -50.53
N LEU A 265 17.16 9.72 -50.39
CA LEU A 265 18.25 9.33 -51.29
C LEU A 265 17.74 8.97 -52.69
N SER A 266 16.57 8.33 -52.79
CA SER A 266 15.95 8.00 -54.08
C SER A 266 15.54 9.22 -54.92
N HIS A 267 15.21 10.35 -54.26
CA HIS A 267 14.83 11.61 -54.91
C HIS A 267 16.01 12.52 -55.29
N GLY A 268 17.26 12.05 -55.18
CA GLY A 268 18.41 12.64 -55.87
C GLY A 268 19.08 13.87 -55.25
N SER A 269 18.74 14.28 -54.02
CA SER A 269 19.29 15.52 -53.45
C SER A 269 20.59 15.38 -52.63
N ASN A 270 20.94 14.22 -52.07
CA ASN A 270 22.02 14.15 -51.06
C ASN A 270 22.82 12.82 -51.05
N GLN A 271 23.49 12.46 -52.16
CA GLN A 271 24.47 11.36 -52.16
C GLN A 271 25.66 11.59 -51.20
N HIS A 272 25.91 12.84 -50.76
CA HIS A 272 26.99 13.18 -49.84
C HIS A 272 26.75 12.71 -48.38
N LEU A 273 25.51 12.33 -48.01
CA LEU A 273 25.22 11.73 -46.70
C LEU A 273 25.78 10.30 -46.57
N LEU A 274 26.11 9.64 -47.69
CA LEU A 274 26.78 8.34 -47.75
C LEU A 274 28.32 8.46 -47.68
N GLY A 275 28.82 9.56 -47.09
CA GLY A 275 30.26 9.82 -46.92
C GLY A 275 30.95 8.83 -45.97
N PRO A 276 32.30 8.87 -45.91
CA PRO A 276 33.11 7.87 -45.20
C PRO A 276 32.83 7.92 -43.69
N GLY A 277 32.01 7.00 -43.21
CA GLY A 277 31.46 6.98 -41.85
C GLY A 277 30.04 6.43 -41.74
N TRP A 278 29.34 6.21 -42.86
CA TRP A 278 28.09 5.45 -42.89
C TRP A 278 28.36 3.98 -42.48
N PRO A 279 27.63 3.38 -41.51
CA PRO A 279 27.78 1.96 -41.23
C PRO A 279 27.38 1.19 -42.48
N GLY A 280 28.17 0.22 -42.92
CA GLY A 280 27.96 -0.55 -44.16
C GLY A 280 26.68 -1.40 -44.11
N ILE A 281 25.53 -0.75 -44.24
CA ILE A 281 24.21 -1.33 -44.02
C ILE A 281 23.58 -1.60 -45.37
N ASN A 282 23.04 -2.81 -45.50
CA ASN A 282 22.15 -3.16 -46.59
C ASN A 282 20.81 -2.42 -46.40
N MET A 283 20.51 -1.43 -47.25
CA MET A 283 19.28 -0.63 -47.16
C MET A 283 17.98 -1.44 -47.35
N THR A 284 18.07 -2.71 -47.74
CA THR A 284 16.93 -3.63 -47.79
C THR A 284 16.62 -4.32 -46.46
N ASP A 285 17.50 -4.24 -45.45
CA ASP A 285 17.25 -4.79 -44.11
C ASP A 285 17.50 -3.74 -43.01
N PRO A 286 16.49 -2.90 -42.70
CA PRO A 286 16.56 -1.88 -41.66
C PRO A 286 16.85 -2.43 -40.25
N GLY A 287 16.68 -3.74 -40.02
CA GLY A 287 16.97 -4.39 -38.73
C GLY A 287 18.44 -4.72 -38.48
N SER A 288 19.29 -4.60 -39.51
CA SER A 288 20.72 -4.92 -39.43
C SER A 288 21.56 -3.83 -38.73
N VAL A 289 21.00 -2.64 -38.52
CA VAL A 289 21.68 -1.49 -37.90
C VAL A 289 21.54 -1.56 -36.39
N SER A 290 22.67 -1.54 -35.68
CA SER A 290 22.60 -1.42 -34.22
C SER A 290 22.26 0.03 -33.82
N ILE A 291 21.53 0.18 -32.71
CA ILE A 291 21.16 1.49 -32.14
C ILE A 291 22.42 2.36 -31.89
N ALA A 292 23.53 1.73 -31.49
CA ALA A 292 24.78 2.43 -31.22
C ALA A 292 25.42 3.02 -32.48
N GLU A 293 25.43 2.26 -33.59
CA GLU A 293 25.93 2.73 -34.89
C GLU A 293 25.08 3.87 -35.44
N TYR A 294 23.75 3.77 -35.32
CA TYR A 294 22.85 4.84 -35.72
C TYR A 294 23.07 6.13 -34.92
N SER A 295 23.15 6.02 -33.59
CA SER A 295 23.33 7.20 -32.72
C SER A 295 24.68 7.86 -32.94
N GLU A 296 25.75 7.08 -33.16
CA GLU A 296 27.06 7.64 -33.54
C GLU A 296 26.98 8.39 -34.87
N TRP A 297 26.37 7.79 -35.90
CA TRP A 297 26.16 8.45 -37.18
C TRP A 297 25.33 9.75 -37.07
N TYR A 298 24.20 9.69 -36.35
CA TYR A 298 23.30 10.83 -36.16
C TYR A 298 24.00 11.97 -35.41
N SER A 299 24.80 11.65 -34.39
CA SER A 299 25.56 12.67 -33.64
C SER A 299 26.50 13.49 -34.54
N HIS A 300 27.05 12.87 -35.58
CA HIS A 300 27.96 13.50 -36.54
C HIS A 300 27.24 14.28 -37.66
N HIS A 301 26.02 13.86 -38.02
CA HIS A 301 25.29 14.43 -39.16
C HIS A 301 24.02 15.19 -38.78
N SER A 302 23.72 15.34 -37.48
CA SER A 302 22.50 15.98 -36.95
C SER A 302 22.20 17.37 -37.54
N SER A 303 23.22 18.16 -37.90
CA SER A 303 23.03 19.49 -38.51
C SER A 303 22.73 19.46 -40.01
N MET A 304 23.01 18.35 -40.71
CA MET A 304 22.75 18.17 -42.15
C MET A 304 21.42 17.47 -42.41
N VAL A 305 20.92 16.72 -41.45
CA VAL A 305 19.70 15.93 -41.58
C VAL A 305 18.51 16.82 -41.17
N GLY A 306 17.47 16.88 -42.00
CA GLY A 306 16.30 17.73 -41.77
C GLY A 306 15.52 17.40 -40.48
N PRO A 307 14.54 18.23 -40.07
CA PRO A 307 13.83 18.11 -38.79
C PRO A 307 13.00 16.81 -38.63
N ASN A 308 12.82 16.04 -39.71
CA ASN A 308 12.01 14.84 -39.72
C ASN A 308 12.77 13.58 -39.23
N ILE A 309 14.09 13.65 -39.01
CA ILE A 309 14.88 12.53 -38.49
C ILE A 309 15.35 12.88 -37.09
N THR A 310 15.20 11.94 -36.15
CA THR A 310 15.39 12.14 -34.72
C THR A 310 16.46 11.20 -34.14
N ASP A 311 17.06 11.58 -33.00
CA ASP A 311 17.98 10.70 -32.28
C ASP A 311 17.21 9.55 -31.61
N CYS A 312 17.50 8.31 -32.01
CA CYS A 312 16.86 7.11 -31.47
C CYS A 312 17.65 6.57 -30.26
N SER A 313 17.71 7.35 -29.18
CA SER A 313 18.51 7.01 -27.99
C SER A 313 17.78 6.05 -27.04
N LEU A 314 18.39 4.88 -26.77
CA LEU A 314 17.88 3.91 -25.79
C LEU A 314 17.76 4.52 -24.38
N GLU A 315 18.72 5.37 -23.98
CA GLU A 315 18.71 6.00 -22.64
C GLU A 315 17.52 6.95 -22.49
N GLN A 316 17.16 7.66 -23.56
CA GLN A 316 16.00 8.55 -23.54
C GLN A 316 14.69 7.77 -23.43
N GLU A 317 14.56 6.66 -24.16
CA GLU A 317 13.38 5.79 -24.07
C GLU A 317 13.26 5.10 -22.71
N MET A 318 14.38 4.73 -22.07
CA MET A 318 14.37 4.22 -20.70
C MET A 318 14.01 5.30 -19.66
N ASN A 319 14.39 6.56 -19.89
CA ASN A 319 14.09 7.68 -19.00
C ASN A 319 12.64 8.19 -19.12
N LYS A 320 11.94 7.90 -20.23
CA LYS A 320 10.49 8.12 -20.38
C LYS A 320 9.66 7.10 -19.56
N GLY A 321 10.21 6.60 -18.45
CA GLY A 321 9.66 5.50 -17.65
C GLY A 321 8.18 5.69 -17.37
N ILE A 322 7.41 4.62 -17.56
CA ILE A 322 5.98 4.60 -17.26
C ILE A 322 5.83 4.21 -15.78
N GLU A 323 5.23 5.09 -14.99
CA GLU A 323 4.98 4.87 -13.56
C GLU A 323 3.50 4.50 -13.30
N GLY A 324 3.22 3.98 -12.12
CA GLY A 324 1.86 3.66 -11.68
C GLY A 324 1.17 2.60 -12.54
N THR A 325 -0.10 2.84 -12.85
CA THR A 325 -0.99 1.89 -13.54
C THR A 325 -0.57 1.63 -14.99
N GLY A 326 0.02 2.62 -15.65
CA GLY A 326 0.52 2.49 -17.03
C GLY A 326 1.62 1.42 -17.16
N LEU A 327 2.40 1.18 -16.11
CA LEU A 327 3.44 0.15 -16.14
C LEU A 327 2.83 -1.22 -16.44
N ALA A 328 1.84 -1.64 -15.65
CA ALA A 328 1.20 -2.94 -15.79
C ALA A 328 0.29 -3.03 -17.03
N PHE A 329 -0.55 -2.02 -17.28
CA PHE A 329 -1.60 -2.09 -18.29
C PHE A 329 -1.17 -1.62 -19.69
N ILE A 330 -0.04 -0.91 -19.82
CA ILE A 330 0.50 -0.45 -21.11
C ILE A 330 1.84 -1.12 -21.40
N ALA A 331 2.83 -0.98 -20.51
CA ALA A 331 4.19 -1.42 -20.81
C ALA A 331 4.32 -2.96 -20.85
N PHE A 332 3.77 -3.64 -19.84
CA PHE A 332 3.79 -5.10 -19.78
C PHE A 332 2.91 -5.75 -20.85
N THR A 333 1.72 -5.20 -21.12
CA THR A 333 0.81 -5.70 -22.16
C THR A 333 1.40 -5.58 -23.55
N GLU A 334 2.14 -4.50 -23.82
CA GLU A 334 2.85 -4.29 -25.08
C GLU A 334 3.92 -5.36 -25.30
N VAL A 335 4.71 -5.65 -24.27
CA VAL A 335 5.73 -6.69 -24.35
C VAL A 335 5.12 -8.09 -24.51
N MET A 336 4.02 -8.38 -23.80
CA MET A 336 3.33 -9.68 -23.92
C MET A 336 2.74 -9.91 -25.30
N ALA A 337 2.24 -8.86 -25.96
CA ALA A 337 1.74 -8.95 -27.32
C ALA A 337 2.84 -9.34 -28.34
N LEU A 338 4.11 -9.09 -28.01
CA LEU A 338 5.25 -9.45 -28.86
C LEU A 338 5.74 -10.89 -28.65
N PHE A 339 5.34 -11.56 -27.56
CA PHE A 339 5.78 -12.91 -27.27
C PHE A 339 4.99 -13.97 -28.06
N PRO A 340 5.64 -15.09 -28.46
CA PRO A 340 4.92 -16.22 -28.99
C PRO A 340 3.96 -16.78 -27.93
N ALA A 341 2.77 -17.19 -28.35
CA ALA A 341 1.67 -17.55 -27.46
C ALA A 341 1.28 -16.41 -26.49
N SER A 342 1.13 -15.19 -27.02
CA SER A 342 0.77 -13.98 -26.25
C SER A 342 -0.43 -14.14 -25.29
N PRO A 343 -1.51 -14.89 -25.61
CA PRO A 343 -2.63 -15.09 -24.68
C PRO A 343 -2.23 -15.81 -23.38
N PHE A 344 -1.29 -16.77 -23.45
CA PHE A 344 -0.83 -17.53 -22.30
C PHE A 344 -0.09 -16.63 -21.29
N TRP A 345 0.86 -15.83 -21.78
CA TRP A 345 1.65 -14.93 -20.93
C TRP A 345 0.79 -13.81 -20.33
N SER A 346 -0.15 -13.26 -21.12
CA SER A 346 -1.10 -12.26 -20.63
C SER A 346 -1.98 -12.81 -19.50
N THR A 347 -2.54 -14.01 -19.69
CA THR A 347 -3.40 -14.63 -18.68
C THR A 347 -2.64 -14.88 -17.37
N LEU A 348 -1.41 -15.41 -17.44
CA LEU A 348 -0.58 -15.66 -16.26
C LEU A 348 -0.23 -14.35 -15.52
N PHE A 349 0.07 -13.29 -16.25
CA PHE A 349 0.40 -11.99 -15.67
C PHE A 349 -0.79 -11.33 -14.98
N PHE A 350 -1.96 -11.30 -15.62
CA PHE A 350 -3.15 -10.72 -15.00
C PHE A 350 -3.69 -11.58 -13.86
N LEU A 351 -3.52 -12.90 -13.91
CA LEU A 351 -3.80 -13.79 -12.78
C LEU A 351 -2.85 -13.49 -11.60
N MET A 352 -1.56 -13.26 -11.88
CA MET A 352 -0.60 -12.84 -10.85
C MET A 352 -1.03 -11.51 -10.21
N LEU A 353 -1.36 -10.48 -11.02
CA LEU A 353 -1.84 -9.18 -10.51
C LEU A 353 -3.14 -9.31 -9.70
N LEU A 354 -4.06 -10.16 -10.14
CA LEU A 354 -5.30 -10.45 -9.41
C LEU A 354 -4.99 -11.02 -8.02
N ASN A 355 -4.11 -12.02 -7.93
CA ASN A 355 -3.74 -12.64 -6.65
C ASN A 355 -3.02 -11.67 -5.71
N LEU A 356 -2.13 -10.82 -6.25
CA LEU A 356 -1.46 -9.74 -5.51
C LEU A 356 -2.47 -8.71 -4.97
N GLY A 357 -3.45 -8.33 -5.78
CA GLY A 357 -4.51 -7.41 -5.36
C GLY A 357 -5.44 -8.02 -4.31
N LEU A 358 -5.91 -9.25 -4.52
CA LEU A 358 -6.83 -9.93 -3.61
C LEU A 358 -6.22 -10.20 -2.24
N SER A 359 -4.96 -10.63 -2.17
CA SER A 359 -4.25 -10.84 -0.90
C SER A 359 -4.13 -9.54 -0.09
N THR A 360 -3.80 -8.44 -0.75
CA THR A 360 -3.75 -7.11 -0.13
C THR A 360 -5.14 -6.69 0.36
N MET A 361 -6.19 -6.94 -0.42
CA MET A 361 -7.58 -6.66 -0.03
C MET A 361 -8.04 -7.43 1.20
N PHE A 362 -7.64 -8.68 1.35
CA PHE A 362 -7.99 -9.44 2.54
C PHE A 362 -7.38 -8.79 3.79
N GLY A 363 -6.14 -8.32 3.70
CA GLY A 363 -5.47 -7.60 4.79
C GLY A 363 -6.14 -6.27 5.14
N THR A 364 -6.43 -5.44 4.14
CA THR A 364 -7.11 -4.14 4.38
C THR A 364 -8.51 -4.33 4.95
N MET A 365 -9.26 -5.33 4.45
CA MET A 365 -10.57 -5.66 4.99
C MET A 365 -10.50 -6.18 6.43
N GLN A 366 -9.50 -6.98 6.82
CA GLN A 366 -9.31 -7.33 8.24
C GLN A 366 -8.97 -6.12 9.11
N GLY A 367 -8.18 -5.17 8.58
CA GLY A 367 -7.88 -3.90 9.25
C GLY A 367 -9.14 -3.06 9.53
N ILE A 368 -10.21 -3.25 8.78
CA ILE A 368 -11.52 -2.60 9.01
C ILE A 368 -12.41 -3.46 9.91
N LEU A 369 -12.58 -4.74 9.56
CA LEU A 369 -13.56 -5.61 10.20
C LEU A 369 -13.19 -5.94 11.64
N THR A 370 -11.94 -6.31 11.93
CA THR A 370 -11.53 -6.75 13.27
C THR A 370 -11.71 -5.65 14.32
N PRO A 371 -11.21 -4.41 14.12
CA PRO A 371 -11.38 -3.35 15.13
C PRO A 371 -12.84 -2.95 15.35
N LEU A 372 -13.68 -3.04 14.32
CA LEU A 372 -15.12 -2.77 14.44
C LEU A 372 -15.85 -3.89 15.18
N MET A 373 -15.52 -5.14 14.90
CA MET A 373 -16.11 -6.30 15.57
C MET A 373 -15.77 -6.36 17.06
N ASP A 374 -14.52 -6.04 17.42
CA ASP A 374 -14.04 -6.15 18.80
C ASP A 374 -14.63 -5.05 19.71
N ASN A 375 -14.91 -3.86 19.17
CA ASN A 375 -15.44 -2.74 19.96
C ASN A 375 -16.96 -2.60 19.95
N PHE A 376 -17.63 -3.07 18.90
CA PHE A 376 -19.09 -2.96 18.78
C PHE A 376 -19.72 -4.34 18.83
N SER A 377 -20.31 -4.69 19.99
CA SER A 377 -20.93 -6.00 20.24
C SER A 377 -22.03 -6.36 19.23
N LEU A 378 -22.79 -5.37 18.74
CA LEU A 378 -23.80 -5.55 17.71
C LEU A 378 -23.19 -6.03 16.38
N LEU A 379 -22.07 -5.43 15.98
CA LEU A 379 -21.33 -5.73 14.74
C LEU A 379 -20.61 -7.08 14.86
N GLY A 380 -20.03 -7.37 16.03
CA GLY A 380 -19.41 -8.67 16.31
C GLY A 380 -20.40 -9.84 16.24
N ARG A 381 -21.65 -9.66 16.71
CA ARG A 381 -22.71 -10.69 16.63
C ARG A 381 -23.13 -10.97 15.19
N ASN A 382 -23.16 -9.94 14.34
CA ASN A 382 -23.61 -10.02 12.96
C ASN A 382 -22.45 -9.83 11.96
N ARG A 383 -21.36 -10.61 12.12
CA ARG A 383 -20.15 -10.50 11.29
C ARG A 383 -20.43 -10.52 9.79
N THR A 384 -21.27 -11.44 9.32
CA THR A 384 -21.58 -11.60 7.89
C THR A 384 -22.25 -10.35 7.32
N LEU A 385 -23.18 -9.76 8.09
CA LEU A 385 -23.86 -8.51 7.72
C LEU A 385 -22.87 -7.35 7.67
N LEU A 386 -21.95 -7.25 8.64
CA LEU A 386 -20.90 -6.23 8.62
C LEU A 386 -20.03 -6.35 7.36
N THR A 387 -19.52 -7.55 7.04
CA THR A 387 -18.68 -7.76 5.85
C THR A 387 -19.41 -7.36 4.57
N VAL A 388 -20.64 -7.85 4.38
CA VAL A 388 -21.44 -7.55 3.18
C VAL A 388 -21.78 -6.06 3.11
N SER A 389 -22.15 -5.43 4.23
CA SER A 389 -22.45 -4.01 4.29
C SER A 389 -21.23 -3.14 3.98
N SER A 390 -20.06 -3.47 4.53
CA SER A 390 -18.81 -2.76 4.24
C SER A 390 -18.41 -2.90 2.77
N CYS A 391 -18.54 -4.09 2.17
CA CYS A 391 -18.27 -4.29 0.75
C CYS A 391 -19.28 -3.56 -0.15
N ALA A 392 -20.56 -3.56 0.22
CA ALA A 392 -21.60 -2.83 -0.50
C ALA A 392 -21.39 -1.32 -0.45
N LEU A 393 -21.02 -0.78 0.72
CA LEU A 393 -20.63 0.62 0.87
C LEU A 393 -19.38 0.93 0.01
N GLY A 394 -18.38 0.05 0.03
CA GLY A 394 -17.19 0.17 -0.79
C GLY A 394 -17.48 0.18 -2.29
N PHE A 395 -18.40 -0.66 -2.75
CA PHE A 395 -18.88 -0.66 -4.14
C PHE A 395 -19.59 0.65 -4.50
N LEU A 396 -20.53 1.12 -3.66
CA LEU A 396 -21.30 2.34 -3.91
C LEU A 396 -20.41 3.58 -4.03
N ILE A 397 -19.44 3.74 -3.12
CA ILE A 397 -18.45 4.83 -3.20
C ILE A 397 -17.49 4.60 -4.37
N GLY A 398 -17.12 3.34 -4.63
CA GLY A 398 -16.24 2.95 -5.72
C GLY A 398 -16.77 3.26 -7.12
N LEU A 399 -18.08 3.47 -7.29
CA LEU A 399 -18.68 3.93 -8.56
C LEU A 399 -18.09 5.26 -9.04
N LEU A 400 -17.57 6.09 -8.15
CA LEU A 400 -16.83 7.30 -8.52
C LEU A 400 -15.67 6.99 -9.48
N PHE A 401 -14.98 5.87 -9.27
CA PHE A 401 -13.80 5.49 -10.07
C PHE A 401 -14.14 4.82 -11.40
N THR A 402 -15.41 4.47 -11.64
CA THR A 402 -15.85 3.87 -12.92
C THR A 402 -16.37 4.90 -13.92
N GLN A 403 -16.39 6.18 -13.53
CA GLN A 403 -16.61 7.30 -14.44
C GLN A 403 -15.43 7.44 -15.42
N ARG A 404 -15.65 8.12 -16.55
CA ARG A 404 -14.59 8.40 -17.53
C ARG A 404 -13.39 9.17 -16.94
N SER A 405 -13.60 10.08 -16.01
CA SER A 405 -12.53 10.78 -15.27
C SER A 405 -12.03 9.99 -14.04
N GLY A 406 -12.55 8.78 -13.82
CA GLY A 406 -12.31 7.96 -12.63
C GLY A 406 -10.85 7.61 -12.38
N ASN A 407 -10.05 7.40 -13.43
CA ASN A 407 -8.61 7.16 -13.30
C ASN A 407 -7.88 8.32 -12.60
N TYR A 408 -8.29 9.57 -12.84
CA TYR A 408 -7.70 10.74 -12.16
C TYR A 408 -8.04 10.77 -10.67
N PHE A 409 -9.25 10.33 -10.30
CA PHE A 409 -9.62 10.14 -8.90
C PHE A 409 -8.86 8.99 -8.25
N VAL A 410 -8.63 7.88 -8.96
CA VAL A 410 -7.79 6.78 -8.45
C VAL A 410 -6.38 7.28 -8.12
N THR A 411 -5.73 8.00 -9.03
CA THR A 411 -4.40 8.58 -8.79
C THR A 411 -4.41 9.57 -7.62
N MET A 412 -5.45 10.41 -7.50
CA MET A 412 -5.58 11.33 -6.37
C MET A 412 -5.69 10.60 -5.03
N PHE A 413 -6.47 9.51 -4.98
CA PHE A 413 -6.60 8.70 -3.76
C PHE A 413 -5.29 7.96 -3.43
N ASP A 414 -4.63 7.37 -4.42
CA ASP A 414 -3.36 6.66 -4.24
C ASP A 414 -2.27 7.58 -3.68
N ASP A 415 -2.06 8.74 -4.30
CA ASP A 415 -1.00 9.67 -3.92
C ASP A 415 -1.23 10.31 -2.55
N TYR A 416 -2.47 10.71 -2.23
CA TYR A 416 -2.74 11.61 -1.11
C TYR A 416 -3.59 11.04 0.02
N SER A 417 -4.51 10.09 -0.25
CA SER A 417 -5.47 9.64 0.78
C SER A 417 -4.89 8.65 1.78
N ALA A 418 -3.85 7.90 1.39
CA ALA A 418 -3.21 6.90 2.24
C ALA A 418 -1.83 7.35 2.74
N THR A 419 -0.97 7.83 1.84
CA THR A 419 0.45 8.07 2.12
C THR A 419 0.70 9.02 3.30
N LEU A 420 0.10 10.22 3.28
CA LEU A 420 0.29 11.20 4.35
C LEU A 420 -0.41 10.81 5.66
N PRO A 421 -1.69 10.38 5.65
CA PRO A 421 -2.35 9.91 6.87
C PRO A 421 -1.67 8.71 7.53
N LEU A 422 -1.17 7.72 6.78
CA LEU A 422 -0.44 6.58 7.34
C LEU A 422 0.81 7.01 8.10
N VAL A 423 1.59 7.93 7.53
CA VAL A 423 2.79 8.47 8.21
C VAL A 423 2.40 9.15 9.51
N ILE A 424 1.30 9.92 9.52
CA ILE A 424 0.77 10.57 10.74
C ILE A 424 0.36 9.52 11.77
N VAL A 425 -0.39 8.50 11.36
CA VAL A 425 -0.83 7.39 12.23
C VAL A 425 0.37 6.70 12.87
N VAL A 426 1.35 6.28 12.06
CA VAL A 426 2.55 5.56 12.55
C VAL A 426 3.39 6.42 13.50
N ILE A 427 3.47 7.74 13.30
CA ILE A 427 4.11 8.66 14.26
C ILE A 427 3.40 8.58 15.61
N PHE A 428 2.06 8.66 15.63
CA PHE A 428 1.30 8.58 16.87
C PHE A 428 1.35 7.20 17.52
N GLU A 429 1.34 6.12 16.74
CA GLU A 429 1.55 4.75 17.23
C GLU A 429 2.91 4.61 17.93
N THR A 430 3.96 5.11 17.28
CA THR A 430 5.33 5.10 17.83
C THR A 430 5.43 5.93 19.11
N ILE A 431 4.84 7.13 19.14
CA ILE A 431 4.81 7.96 20.36
C ILE A 431 4.03 7.26 21.49
N SER A 432 2.93 6.60 21.14
CA SER A 432 2.07 5.89 22.09
C SER A 432 2.82 4.77 22.80
N VAL A 433 3.53 3.92 22.06
CA VAL A 433 4.33 2.84 22.66
C VAL A 433 5.58 3.39 23.35
N ALA A 434 6.31 4.29 22.68
CA ALA A 434 7.64 4.68 23.16
C ALA A 434 7.61 5.59 24.40
N TRP A 435 6.64 6.52 24.47
CA TRP A 435 6.58 7.56 25.51
C TRP A 435 5.36 7.45 26.42
N VAL A 436 4.18 7.11 25.90
CA VAL A 436 2.95 7.06 26.72
C VAL A 436 2.86 5.76 27.51
N TYR A 437 3.03 4.62 26.85
CA TYR A 437 3.06 3.31 27.50
C TYR A 437 4.40 3.08 28.24
N GLY A 438 5.48 3.55 27.62
CA GLY A 438 6.85 3.40 28.10
C GLY A 438 7.54 2.19 27.48
N THR A 439 8.62 2.45 26.74
CA THR A 439 9.44 1.41 26.09
C THR A 439 9.92 0.31 27.03
N ASP A 440 10.27 0.62 28.28
CA ASP A 440 10.76 -0.38 29.24
C ASP A 440 9.67 -1.39 29.60
N ARG A 441 8.45 -0.91 29.89
CA ARG A 441 7.28 -1.76 30.14
C ARG A 441 6.95 -2.63 28.94
N PHE A 442 6.97 -2.05 27.74
CA PHE A 442 6.70 -2.80 26.51
C PHE A 442 7.73 -3.91 26.26
N LEU A 443 9.01 -3.65 26.56
CA LEU A 443 10.05 -4.69 26.47
C LEU A 443 9.87 -5.79 27.51
N ASP A 444 9.40 -5.45 28.72
CA ASP A 444 9.07 -6.45 29.75
C ASP A 444 7.89 -7.34 29.28
N ASP A 445 6.87 -6.77 28.65
CA ASP A 445 5.74 -7.55 28.09
C ASP A 445 6.22 -8.50 26.97
N ILE A 446 7.13 -8.02 26.10
CA ILE A 446 7.73 -8.86 25.06
C ILE A 446 8.58 -9.97 25.66
N GLU A 447 9.32 -9.70 26.75
CA GLU A 447 10.11 -10.70 27.46
C GLU A 447 9.22 -11.81 28.03
N VAL A 448 8.03 -11.47 28.54
CA VAL A 448 7.04 -12.47 29.00
C VAL A 448 6.53 -13.34 27.85
N MET A 449 6.29 -12.75 26.68
CA MET A 449 5.82 -13.47 25.48
C MET A 449 6.91 -14.38 24.90
N LEU A 450 8.10 -13.84 24.65
CA LEU A 450 9.20 -14.51 23.94
C LEU A 450 10.10 -15.37 24.83
N LYS A 451 10.02 -15.21 26.16
CA LYS A 451 10.93 -15.82 27.16
C LYS A 451 12.38 -15.32 27.10
N TRP A 452 12.67 -14.33 26.26
CA TRP A 452 13.96 -13.65 26.20
C TRP A 452 13.70 -12.15 25.92
N ARG A 453 14.56 -11.28 26.47
CA ARG A 453 14.42 -9.84 26.30
C ARG A 453 15.08 -9.37 25.00
N PRO A 454 14.36 -8.64 24.11
CA PRO A 454 14.98 -8.04 22.93
C PRO A 454 16.13 -7.08 23.28
N PRO A 455 17.11 -6.91 22.38
CA PRO A 455 18.24 -6.01 22.63
C PRO A 455 17.78 -4.57 22.88
N VAL A 456 18.51 -3.87 23.76
CA VAL A 456 18.25 -2.46 24.11
C VAL A 456 18.29 -1.54 22.88
N LEU A 457 18.89 -1.97 21.77
CA LEU A 457 18.85 -1.25 20.50
C LEU A 457 17.42 -0.90 20.05
N TYR A 458 16.45 -1.81 20.18
CA TYR A 458 15.05 -1.55 19.80
C TYR A 458 14.44 -0.38 20.58
N LYS A 459 14.82 -0.22 21.86
CA LYS A 459 14.41 0.91 22.70
C LYS A 459 14.82 2.25 22.08
N TYR A 460 16.08 2.37 21.67
CA TYR A 460 16.61 3.59 21.06
C TYR A 460 16.07 3.81 19.64
N LEU A 461 15.91 2.72 18.87
CA LEU A 461 15.34 2.78 17.52
C LEU A 461 13.93 3.33 17.54
N TRP A 462 13.03 2.79 18.37
CA TRP A 462 11.64 3.27 18.45
C TRP A 462 11.55 4.69 19.00
N LYS A 463 12.28 5.00 20.07
CA LYS A 463 12.15 6.26 20.79
C LYS A 463 12.69 7.47 20.01
N TYR A 464 13.77 7.29 19.25
CA TYR A 464 14.49 8.39 18.60
C TYR A 464 14.58 8.22 17.09
N VAL A 465 15.14 7.11 16.61
CA VAL A 465 15.51 6.98 15.19
C VAL A 465 14.28 6.87 14.28
N CYS A 466 13.37 5.95 14.59
CA CYS A 466 12.13 5.76 13.82
C CYS A 466 11.28 7.03 13.85
N LEU A 467 11.10 7.62 15.04
CA LEU A 467 10.31 8.83 15.19
C LEU A 467 10.89 10.01 14.38
N LEU A 468 12.21 10.24 14.46
CA LEU A 468 12.87 11.29 13.69
C LEU A 468 12.76 11.04 12.18
N ALA A 469 12.93 9.80 11.73
CA ALA A 469 12.80 9.44 10.32
C ALA A 469 11.37 9.71 9.82
N MET A 470 10.34 9.28 10.54
CA MET A 470 8.93 9.47 10.14
C MET A 470 8.52 10.95 10.16
N VAL A 471 8.94 11.72 11.17
CA VAL A 471 8.71 13.17 11.22
C VAL A 471 9.45 13.89 10.09
N GLY A 472 10.68 13.50 9.80
CA GLY A 472 11.47 14.04 8.68
C GLY A 472 10.82 13.76 7.32
N LEU A 473 10.30 12.54 7.12
CA LEU A 473 9.54 12.17 5.91
C LEU A 473 8.26 12.99 5.78
N LEU A 474 7.48 13.14 6.85
CA LEU A 474 6.27 13.95 6.84
C LEU A 474 6.58 15.41 6.50
N ALA A 475 7.59 15.99 7.16
CA ALA A 475 8.01 17.38 6.91
C ALA A 475 8.47 17.59 5.47
N ALA A 476 9.27 16.67 4.90
CA ALA A 476 9.72 16.75 3.52
C ALA A 476 8.55 16.67 2.52
N SER A 477 7.57 15.79 2.77
CA SER A 477 6.38 15.64 1.93
C SER A 477 5.47 16.87 1.99
N LEU A 478 5.24 17.43 3.19
CA LEU A 478 4.47 18.66 3.35
C LEU A 478 5.18 19.87 2.72
N LEU A 479 6.50 19.98 2.89
CA LEU A 479 7.29 21.05 2.30
C LEU A 479 7.22 21.02 0.77
N ARG A 480 7.31 19.82 0.18
CA ARG A 480 7.14 19.61 -1.27
C ARG A 480 5.76 20.05 -1.73
N MET A 481 4.72 19.71 -0.98
CA MET A 481 3.33 20.07 -1.32
C MET A 481 3.06 21.58 -1.24
N VAL A 482 3.75 22.31 -0.35
CA VAL A 482 3.64 23.77 -0.23
C VAL A 482 4.38 24.50 -1.36
N PHE A 483 5.59 24.05 -1.72
CA PHE A 483 6.40 24.73 -2.73
C PHE A 483 6.07 24.35 -4.18
N LYS A 484 5.58 23.13 -4.42
CA LYS A 484 5.21 22.67 -5.75
C LYS A 484 3.75 22.27 -5.75
N ARG A 485 2.96 22.91 -6.61
CA ARG A 485 1.54 22.57 -6.78
C ARG A 485 1.41 21.09 -7.19
N PRO A 486 0.47 20.34 -6.57
CA PRO A 486 0.10 19.00 -7.02
C PRO A 486 -0.27 18.97 -8.50
N THR A 487 0.29 18.02 -9.24
CA THR A 487 0.02 17.79 -10.66
C THR A 487 -0.41 16.36 -10.88
N TYR A 488 -1.20 16.11 -11.93
CA TYR A 488 -1.59 14.78 -12.38
C TYR A 488 -1.33 14.59 -13.87
N THR A 489 -1.20 13.35 -14.32
CA THR A 489 -1.04 12.98 -15.72
C THR A 489 -2.40 12.80 -16.38
N ALA A 490 -2.68 13.57 -17.42
CA ALA A 490 -3.90 13.53 -18.23
C ALA A 490 -3.62 13.03 -19.64
N TRP A 491 -4.59 12.33 -20.23
CA TRP A 491 -4.51 11.88 -21.63
C TRP A 491 -5.16 12.91 -22.55
N ASN A 492 -4.40 13.47 -23.50
CA ASN A 492 -4.96 14.37 -24.50
C ASN A 492 -5.26 13.61 -25.80
N GLN A 493 -6.55 13.49 -26.14
CA GLN A 493 -7.01 12.77 -27.32
C GLN A 493 -6.45 13.31 -28.64
N THR A 494 -6.28 14.64 -28.76
CA THR A 494 -5.86 15.26 -30.03
C THR A 494 -4.39 15.03 -30.35
N THR A 495 -3.56 14.98 -29.30
CA THR A 495 -2.11 14.83 -29.41
C THR A 495 -1.68 13.37 -29.17
N ALA A 496 -2.60 12.48 -28.79
CA ALA A 496 -2.36 11.06 -28.47
C ALA A 496 -1.16 10.86 -27.52
N SER A 497 -1.04 11.75 -26.52
CA SER A 497 0.07 11.75 -25.59
C SER A 497 -0.37 12.18 -24.19
N GLU A 498 0.37 11.71 -23.20
CA GLU A 498 0.20 12.09 -21.80
C GLU A 498 0.75 13.49 -21.56
N MET A 499 -0.02 14.32 -20.86
CA MET A 499 0.35 15.68 -20.47
C MET A 499 0.18 15.85 -18.96
N THR A 500 1.12 16.54 -18.31
CA THR A 500 0.99 16.85 -16.88
C THR A 500 0.17 18.13 -16.69
N LEU A 501 -0.97 18.03 -16.02
CA LEU A 501 -1.85 19.14 -15.69
C LEU A 501 -1.82 19.44 -14.18
N GLU A 502 -2.10 20.69 -13.81
CA GLU A 502 -2.28 21.09 -12.41
C GLU A 502 -3.69 20.71 -11.92
N TYR A 503 -3.81 20.31 -10.65
CA TYR A 503 -5.13 20.06 -10.06
C TYR A 503 -5.92 21.37 -9.91
N PRO A 504 -7.22 21.38 -10.28
CA PRO A 504 -8.08 22.54 -10.09
C PRO A 504 -8.35 22.82 -8.60
N GLY A 505 -8.78 24.03 -8.26
CA GLY A 505 -8.95 24.46 -6.86
C GLY A 505 -9.91 23.60 -6.03
N TRP A 506 -10.98 23.07 -6.64
CA TRP A 506 -11.90 22.16 -5.97
C TRP A 506 -11.26 20.80 -5.67
N ALA A 507 -10.36 20.32 -6.55
CA ALA A 507 -9.64 19.06 -6.38
C ALA A 507 -8.58 19.20 -5.27
N LEU A 508 -7.93 20.36 -5.15
CA LEU A 508 -7.04 20.66 -4.02
C LEU A 508 -7.81 20.67 -2.69
N ALA A 509 -9.02 21.23 -2.66
CA ALA A 509 -9.88 21.19 -1.47
C ALA A 509 -10.27 19.75 -1.10
N MET A 510 -10.55 18.91 -2.11
CA MET A 510 -10.81 17.47 -1.93
C MET A 510 -9.60 16.73 -1.34
N ILE A 511 -8.38 16.99 -1.82
CA ILE A 511 -7.14 16.40 -1.29
C ILE A 511 -6.98 16.75 0.19
N ILE A 512 -7.12 18.03 0.54
CA ILE A 512 -7.03 18.50 1.93
C ILE A 512 -8.10 17.82 2.79
N LEU A 513 -9.34 17.72 2.29
CA LEU A 513 -10.44 17.06 2.98
C LEU A 513 -10.12 15.59 3.26
N LEU A 514 -9.60 14.83 2.28
CA LEU A 514 -9.24 13.42 2.45
C LEU A 514 -8.19 13.23 3.55
N ILE A 515 -7.13 14.04 3.55
CA ILE A 515 -6.06 13.98 4.55
C ILE A 515 -6.60 14.32 5.94
N VAL A 516 -7.42 15.37 6.04
CA VAL A 516 -8.00 15.79 7.32
C VAL A 516 -8.95 14.72 7.83
N VAL A 517 -9.91 14.24 7.04
CA VAL A 517 -10.88 13.21 7.49
C VAL A 517 -10.18 11.93 7.95
N ALA A 518 -9.11 11.50 7.28
CA ALA A 518 -8.34 10.34 7.71
C ALA A 518 -7.62 10.56 9.05
N SER A 519 -7.05 11.75 9.28
CA SER A 519 -6.22 12.04 10.47
C SER A 519 -7.01 12.58 11.67
N LEU A 520 -8.18 13.17 11.44
CA LEU A 520 -9.05 13.82 12.43
C LEU A 520 -9.50 12.91 13.61
N PRO A 521 -9.68 11.58 13.45
CA PRO A 521 -10.01 10.72 14.58
C PRO A 521 -9.00 10.74 15.72
N VAL A 522 -7.72 11.02 15.44
CA VAL A 522 -6.65 11.11 16.46
C VAL A 522 -6.90 12.27 17.43
N PRO A 523 -6.97 13.55 16.99
CA PRO A 523 -7.24 14.66 17.89
C PRO A 523 -8.66 14.62 18.48
N ILE A 524 -9.68 14.17 17.72
CA ILE A 524 -11.05 14.05 18.26
C ILE A 524 -11.08 13.05 19.41
N GLY A 525 -10.44 11.88 19.26
CA GLY A 525 -10.38 10.87 20.31
C GLY A 525 -9.74 11.41 21.60
N TYR A 526 -8.64 12.17 21.45
CA TYR A 526 -7.96 12.82 22.57
C TYR A 526 -8.87 13.85 23.26
N ILE A 527 -9.45 14.78 22.50
CA ILE A 527 -10.32 15.85 23.02
C ILE A 527 -11.56 15.25 23.70
N HIS A 528 -12.25 14.33 23.04
CA HIS A 528 -13.45 13.68 23.56
C HIS A 528 -13.18 12.97 24.89
N TYR A 529 -12.06 12.24 25.00
CA TYR A 529 -11.67 11.62 26.26
C TYR A 529 -11.38 12.66 27.35
N THR A 530 -10.64 13.72 27.05
CA THR A 530 -10.34 14.77 28.04
C THR A 530 -11.60 15.46 28.54
N LEU A 531 -12.55 15.78 27.67
CA LEU A 531 -13.83 16.39 28.04
C LEU A 531 -14.69 15.45 28.88
N LYS A 532 -14.75 14.16 28.51
CA LYS A 532 -15.46 13.16 29.30
C LYS A 532 -14.84 13.00 30.70
N ASN A 533 -13.51 12.97 30.79
CA ASN A 533 -12.81 12.86 32.06
C ASN A 533 -13.04 14.09 32.94
N HIS A 534 -13.00 15.30 32.37
CA HIS A 534 -13.34 16.53 33.09
C HIS A 534 -14.78 16.48 33.64
N ARG A 535 -15.77 16.07 32.83
CA ARG A 535 -17.15 15.92 33.30
C ARG A 535 -17.29 14.91 34.44
N VAL A 536 -16.60 13.76 34.36
CA VAL A 536 -16.64 12.74 35.44
C VAL A 536 -15.98 13.26 36.72
N LEU A 537 -14.91 14.05 36.60
CA LEU A 537 -14.30 14.74 37.75
C LEU A 537 -15.27 15.76 38.35
N ASP A 538 -15.95 16.58 37.54
CA ASP A 538 -16.95 17.54 38.03
C ASP A 538 -18.12 16.83 38.74
N THR A 539 -18.64 15.71 38.19
CA THR A 539 -19.70 14.93 38.84
C THR A 539 -19.23 14.29 40.15
N ARG A 540 -17.98 13.79 40.21
CA ARG A 540 -17.40 13.27 41.46
C ARG A 540 -17.15 14.36 42.50
N SER A 541 -16.85 15.58 42.07
CA SER A 541 -16.72 16.74 42.96
C SER A 541 -18.08 17.20 43.49
N GLU A 542 -19.15 17.16 42.68
CA GLU A 542 -20.52 17.44 43.13
C GLU A 542 -21.08 16.35 44.05
N GLU A 543 -20.87 15.06 43.74
CA GLU A 543 -21.24 13.95 44.62
C GLU A 543 -20.42 13.94 45.91
N GLY A 544 -19.11 14.22 45.82
CA GLY A 544 -18.23 14.40 46.98
C GLY A 544 -18.70 15.53 47.89
N GLY A 545 -19.06 16.69 47.33
CA GLY A 545 -19.61 17.82 48.09
C GLY A 545 -20.98 17.52 48.72
N CYS A 546 -21.84 16.76 48.05
CA CYS A 546 -23.14 16.33 48.59
C CYS A 546 -22.98 15.30 49.72
N GLN A 547 -21.98 14.41 49.61
CA GLN A 547 -21.66 13.39 50.61
C GLN A 547 -20.93 13.98 51.82
N GLU A 548 -20.10 15.00 51.62
CA GLU A 548 -19.46 15.78 52.69
C GLU A 548 -20.50 16.63 53.45
N MET A 549 -21.44 17.25 52.74
CA MET A 549 -22.60 17.93 53.35
C MET A 549 -23.49 16.98 54.15
N HIS A 550 -23.76 15.76 53.65
CA HIS A 550 -24.48 14.74 54.41
C HIS A 550 -23.69 14.24 55.62
N ARG A 551 -22.35 14.11 55.50
CA ARG A 551 -21.47 13.69 56.60
C ARG A 551 -21.40 14.75 57.70
N GLU A 552 -21.33 16.04 57.35
CA GLU A 552 -21.42 17.13 58.33
C GLU A 552 -22.78 17.19 59.03
N LEU A 553 -23.86 16.87 58.31
CA LEU A 553 -25.22 16.81 58.86
C LEU A 553 -25.39 15.65 59.87
N TYR A 554 -24.77 14.49 59.63
CA TYR A 554 -24.75 13.36 60.57
C TYR A 554 -23.80 13.58 61.75
N THR A 555 -22.68 14.29 61.56
CA THR A 555 -21.70 14.51 62.63
C THR A 555 -22.23 15.49 63.70
N LYS A 556 -23.14 16.41 63.34
CA LYS A 556 -23.81 17.31 64.27
C LYS A 556 -24.88 16.65 65.16
N CYS A 557 -25.26 15.39 64.91
CA CYS A 557 -26.24 14.65 65.72
C CYS A 557 -25.64 13.66 66.73
N SER A 558 -24.31 13.54 66.82
CA SER A 558 -23.66 12.46 67.62
C SER A 558 -22.91 12.93 68.88
N THR A 559 -22.98 14.20 69.27
CA THR A 559 -22.29 14.69 70.49
C THR A 559 -23.28 14.98 71.62
N THR A 560 -23.91 13.95 72.15
CA THR A 560 -24.30 13.93 73.57
C THR A 560 -24.32 12.48 74.05
N GLU A 561 -23.69 12.26 75.21
CA GLU A 561 -23.81 11.12 76.12
C GLU A 561 -22.69 10.04 76.18
N GLN A 562 -22.24 9.87 77.43
CA GLN A 562 -21.63 8.71 78.09
C GLN A 562 -20.09 8.58 78.12
N LEU A 563 -19.53 9.11 79.23
CA LEU A 563 -18.39 8.53 79.93
C LEU A 563 -18.82 7.23 80.62
N ASP A 564 -18.04 6.15 80.49
CA ASP A 564 -17.76 5.23 81.61
C ASP A 564 -16.44 4.44 81.45
N SER A 565 -15.63 4.55 82.51
CA SER A 565 -14.64 3.65 83.12
C SER A 565 -13.79 2.61 82.32
N ASN A 566 -12.46 2.84 82.39
CA ASN A 566 -11.37 1.93 82.80
C ASN A 566 -11.36 0.42 82.42
N SER A 567 -10.30 -0.01 81.72
CA SER A 567 -9.42 -1.12 82.19
C SER A 567 -8.05 -1.13 81.45
N GLN A 568 -7.05 -1.68 82.14
CA GLN A 568 -5.61 -1.41 82.06
C GLN A 568 -4.77 -2.33 81.14
N HIS A 569 -3.66 -1.74 80.64
CA HIS A 569 -2.28 -2.27 80.53
C HIS A 569 -1.90 -3.46 79.61
N ARG A 570 -1.01 -3.22 78.62
CA ARG A 570 0.47 -3.41 78.66
C ARG A 570 1.14 -3.16 77.29
N VAL A 571 2.33 -2.57 77.32
CA VAL A 571 3.39 -2.37 76.28
C VAL A 571 4.70 -2.66 77.05
N PRO A 572 5.86 -3.17 76.52
CA PRO A 572 6.50 -2.67 75.27
C PRO A 572 7.46 -3.58 74.44
N SER A 573 7.81 -3.06 73.24
CA SER A 573 9.11 -3.05 72.48
C SER A 573 9.86 -4.36 72.16
N GLU A 574 10.56 -4.61 71.04
CA GLU A 574 11.11 -3.83 69.92
C GLU A 574 11.67 -4.77 68.80
N GLU A 575 12.06 -4.18 67.65
CA GLU A 575 13.00 -4.64 66.58
C GLU A 575 12.58 -5.54 65.36
N ALA A 576 12.65 -4.88 64.19
CA ALA A 576 13.38 -5.23 62.94
C ALA A 576 12.87 -6.26 61.90
N GLU A 577 12.65 -5.70 60.68
CA GLU A 577 12.96 -6.19 59.32
C GLU A 577 12.00 -7.08 58.49
N ALA A 578 11.87 -6.61 57.22
CA ALA A 578 11.58 -7.29 55.95
C ALA A 578 10.11 -7.40 55.46
N HIS A 579 9.71 -6.41 54.64
CA HIS A 579 8.56 -6.47 53.72
C HIS A 579 8.88 -7.32 52.46
N PRO A 580 8.05 -8.31 52.08
CA PRO A 580 7.96 -8.78 50.71
C PRO A 580 6.99 -7.89 49.90
N ARG A 581 7.40 -7.54 48.69
CA ARG A 581 6.63 -6.78 47.69
C ARG A 581 5.28 -7.46 47.41
N THR A 582 4.20 -6.68 47.52
CA THR A 582 2.83 -7.10 47.26
C THR A 582 2.60 -7.39 45.78
N ALA A 583 2.17 -8.63 45.54
CA ALA A 583 1.62 -9.13 44.30
C ALA A 583 0.22 -8.54 44.02
N PHE A 584 -0.12 -8.56 42.73
CA PHE A 584 -1.45 -8.48 42.12
C PHE A 584 -2.67 -8.42 43.07
N LEU A 585 -3.41 -7.31 43.00
CA LEU A 585 -4.78 -7.22 43.52
C LEU A 585 -5.78 -7.44 42.37
N PRO A 586 -6.78 -8.33 42.52
CA PRO A 586 -7.85 -8.50 41.55
C PRO A 586 -8.98 -7.51 41.86
N MET A 587 -9.47 -6.81 40.83
CA MET A 587 -10.67 -5.97 40.95
C MET A 587 -11.65 -6.29 39.82
N GLY A 588 -12.84 -6.71 40.22
CA GLY A 588 -14.09 -6.44 39.53
C GLY A 588 -14.46 -7.34 38.35
N ASN A 589 -15.17 -8.42 38.64
CA ASN A 589 -15.97 -9.20 37.69
C ASN A 589 -17.09 -8.32 37.09
N GLU A 590 -16.90 -7.83 35.86
CA GLU A 590 -18.01 -7.52 34.95
C GLU A 590 -17.73 -8.16 33.58
N HIS A 591 -18.78 -8.75 33.03
CA HIS A 591 -18.79 -9.72 31.93
C HIS A 591 -17.88 -9.42 30.73
N TYR A 592 -16.84 -10.25 30.57
CA TYR A 592 -16.28 -10.59 29.26
C TYR A 592 -16.45 -12.09 29.04
N ARG A 593 -17.29 -12.45 28.07
CA ARG A 593 -17.43 -13.83 27.58
C ARG A 593 -16.11 -14.24 26.94
N LEU A 594 -15.34 -15.07 27.64
CA LEU A 594 -14.25 -15.86 27.06
C LEU A 594 -14.86 -16.78 25.98
N LEU A 595 -14.23 -16.82 24.80
CA LEU A 595 -14.54 -17.81 23.77
C LEU A 595 -14.19 -19.20 24.33
N PRO A 596 -15.10 -20.20 24.32
CA PRO A 596 -14.73 -21.55 24.68
C PRO A 596 -13.84 -22.14 23.58
N GLN A 597 -12.65 -22.61 23.96
CA GLN A 597 -11.94 -23.65 23.21
C GLN A 597 -12.76 -24.94 23.38
N GLN A 598 -13.33 -25.43 22.29
CA GLN A 598 -13.85 -26.78 22.24
C GLN A 598 -12.71 -27.65 21.70
N GLU A 599 -12.06 -28.37 22.61
CA GLU A 599 -11.22 -29.52 22.28
C GLU A 599 -12.10 -30.53 21.53
N VAL A 600 -11.66 -30.94 20.35
CA VAL A 600 -12.29 -32.02 19.58
C VAL A 600 -11.56 -33.29 19.98
N GLU A 601 -12.24 -34.13 20.76
CA GLU A 601 -11.87 -35.54 20.92
C GLU A 601 -12.03 -36.23 19.56
N ASP A 602 -11.02 -37.00 19.17
CA ASP A 602 -11.03 -37.91 18.03
C ASP A 602 -11.98 -39.08 18.35
N ASP A 603 -13.11 -39.17 17.65
CA ASP A 603 -13.93 -40.38 17.61
C ASP A 603 -13.49 -41.25 16.43
N ASP A 604 -12.86 -42.39 16.74
CA ASP A 604 -12.55 -43.49 15.82
C ASP A 604 -13.87 -44.10 15.28
N GLU A 605 -14.08 -44.01 13.96
CA GLU A 605 -15.16 -44.73 13.27
C GLU A 605 -14.82 -46.23 13.20
N GLN A 606 -15.66 -47.02 13.86
CA GLN A 606 -15.59 -48.48 13.91
C GLN A 606 -16.37 -49.08 12.73
N ASP A 607 -15.65 -49.76 11.83
CA ASP A 607 -16.22 -50.55 10.73
C ASP A 607 -17.21 -51.61 11.25
N THR A 608 -18.45 -51.59 10.77
CA THR A 608 -19.34 -52.75 10.79
C THR A 608 -19.90 -53.06 9.40
N VAL A 609 -19.33 -54.12 8.84
CA VAL A 609 -19.90 -55.13 7.93
C VAL A 609 -21.44 -55.18 7.96
N VAL A 610 -22.07 -55.02 6.79
CA VAL A 610 -22.90 -56.01 6.04
C VAL A 610 -23.10 -55.48 4.61
#